data_AF-A0A7X6ZAG7-F1
#
_entry.id   AF-A0A7X6ZAG7-F1
#
_cell.length_a   1.000
_cell.length_b   1.000
_cell.length_c   1.000
_cell.angle_alpha   90.00
_cell.angle_beta   90.00
_cell.angle_gamma   90.00
#
_symmetry.space_group_name_H-M   'P 1'
#
loop_
_entity.id
_entity.type
_entity.pdbx_description
1 polymer ?
#
loop_
_entity_poly.entity_id
_entity_poly.type
_entity_poly.pdbx_seq_one_letter_code
_entity_poly.pdbx_strand_id
1 'polypeptide(L)'
;MHETNHVAFIWNIAESLRGPFKPNEYGDVVLPFTVLRRMELVLKDTKAAVVAEHEKLKGTNLPAALLLPQVSGHSFYNTSPFDLNRLAADPEG
;
A
#
# COMPACT_ATOMS: atom_id res chain seq x y z
N MET A 1 -14.91 -3.46 -27.90
CA MET A 1 -14.45 -3.96 -26.59
C MET A 1 -12.94 -3.84 -26.61
N HIS A 2 -12.35 -2.94 -25.82
CA HIS A 2 -10.90 -2.86 -25.69
C HIS A 2 -10.46 -4.10 -24.91
N GLU A 3 -9.87 -5.08 -25.58
CA GLU A 3 -9.15 -6.15 -24.91
C GLU A 3 -7.87 -5.54 -24.37
N THR A 4 -7.93 -5.07 -23.13
CA THR A 4 -6.74 -4.58 -22.42
C THR A 4 -5.82 -5.78 -22.26
N ASN A 5 -4.79 -5.86 -23.10
CA ASN A 5 -3.78 -6.92 -23.02
C ASN A 5 -2.91 -6.68 -21.77
N HIS A 6 -3.47 -7.03 -20.61
CA HIS A 6 -2.85 -6.89 -19.30
C HIS A 6 -1.52 -7.64 -19.23
N VAL A 7 -1.39 -8.74 -19.99
CA VAL A 7 -0.16 -9.52 -20.11
C VAL A 7 0.95 -8.67 -20.75
N ALA A 8 0.68 -8.03 -21.90
CA ALA A 8 1.65 -7.15 -22.56
C ALA A 8 2.02 -5.93 -21.70
N PHE A 9 1.05 -5.37 -20.97
CA PHE A 9 1.30 -4.25 -20.05
C PHE A 9 2.21 -4.65 -18.88
N ILE A 10 1.96 -5.81 -18.25
CA ILE A 10 2.79 -6.32 -17.16
C ILE A 10 4.22 -6.62 -17.65
N TRP A 11 4.36 -7.23 -18.84
CA TRP A 11 5.67 -7.49 -19.43
C TRP A 11 6.45 -6.21 -19.76
N ASN A 12 5.79 -5.16 -20.26
CA ASN A 12 6.44 -3.87 -20.51
C ASN A 12 6.93 -3.18 -19.22
N ILE A 13 6.20 -3.31 -18.11
CA ILE A 13 6.66 -2.83 -16.81
C ILE A 13 7.87 -3.64 -16.34
N ALA A 14 7.84 -4.97 -16.49
CA ALA A 14 8.97 -5.84 -16.15
C ALA A 14 10.22 -5.52 -16.99
N GLU A 15 10.04 -5.12 -18.25
CA GLU A 15 11.14 -4.67 -19.11
C GLU A 15 11.84 -3.42 -18.55
N SER A 16 11.12 -2.54 -17.85
CA SER A 16 11.69 -1.35 -17.19
C SER A 16 12.55 -1.69 -15.97
N LEU A 17 12.42 -2.91 -15.42
CA LEU A 17 13.29 -3.46 -14.37
C LEU A 17 14.52 -4.17 -14.95
N ARG A 18 14.62 -4.28 -16.28
CA ARG A 18 15.72 -4.97 -16.96
C ARG A 18 16.99 -4.14 -16.88
N GLY A 19 17.87 -4.53 -15.98
CA GLY A 19 19.16 -3.89 -15.70
C GLY A 19 19.77 -4.41 -14.40
N PRO A 20 19.33 -3.91 -13.22
CA PRO A 20 19.86 -4.32 -11.93
C PRO A 20 19.38 -5.70 -11.43
N PHE A 21 18.31 -6.27 -12.00
CA PHE A 21 17.72 -7.54 -11.56
C PHE A 21 17.60 -8.56 -12.69
N LYS A 22 17.93 -9.81 -12.39
CA LYS A 22 17.72 -10.97 -13.26
C LYS A 22 16.24 -11.38 -13.27
N PRO A 23 15.74 -12.05 -14.31
CA PRO A 23 14.34 -12.47 -14.40
C PRO A 23 13.82 -13.30 -13.22
N ASN A 24 14.69 -14.07 -12.56
CA ASN A 24 14.37 -14.84 -11.37
C ASN A 24 14.28 -13.99 -10.09
N GLU A 25 14.85 -12.78 -10.07
CA GLU A 25 14.83 -11.83 -8.94
C GLU A 25 13.63 -10.88 -9.02
N TYR A 26 12.88 -10.87 -10.12
CA TYR A 26 11.65 -10.06 -10.25
C TYR A 26 10.60 -10.46 -9.22
N GLY A 27 10.56 -11.73 -8.81
CA GLY A 27 9.68 -12.20 -7.74
C GLY A 27 9.93 -11.48 -6.42
N ASP A 28 11.18 -11.20 -6.08
CA ASP A 28 11.56 -10.58 -4.81
C ASP A 28 11.12 -9.11 -4.72
N VAL A 29 10.95 -8.44 -5.86
CA VAL A 29 10.43 -7.07 -5.91
C VAL A 29 8.91 -7.08 -6.05
N VAL A 30 8.36 -7.86 -7.00
CA VAL A 30 6.94 -7.83 -7.32
C VAL A 30 6.08 -8.38 -6.17
N LEU A 31 6.52 -9.42 -5.46
CA LEU A 31 5.73 -10.04 -4.40
C LEU A 31 5.48 -9.09 -3.21
N PRO A 32 6.49 -8.43 -2.60
CA PRO A 32 6.24 -7.46 -1.54
C PRO A 32 5.30 -6.33 -1.97
N PHE A 33 5.48 -5.74 -3.16
CA PHE A 33 4.61 -4.68 -3.64
C PHE A 33 3.18 -5.16 -3.91
N THR A 34 3.01 -6.40 -4.39
CA THR A 34 1.69 -7.00 -4.58
C THR A 34 0.98 -7.22 -3.25
N VAL A 35 1.70 -7.69 -2.23
CA VAL A 35 1.16 -7.85 -0.87
C VAL A 35 0.81 -6.49 -0.28
N LEU A 36 1.70 -5.50 -0.35
CA LEU A 36 1.44 -4.13 0.11
C LEU A 36 0.21 -3.54 -0.56
N ARG A 37 0.09 -3.69 -1.88
CA ARG A 37 -1.07 -3.20 -2.62
C ARG A 37 -2.36 -3.87 -2.17
N ARG A 38 -2.33 -5.18 -1.89
CA ARG A 38 -3.50 -5.90 -1.36
C ARG A 38 -3.88 -5.39 0.03
N MET A 39 -2.91 -5.18 0.92
CA MET A 39 -3.15 -4.62 2.25
C MET A 39 -3.74 -3.20 2.18
N GLU A 40 -3.26 -2.36 1.26
CA GLU A 40 -3.85 -1.04 1.03
C GLU A 40 -5.30 -1.10 0.55
N LEU A 41 -5.61 -2.01 -0.39
CA LEU A 41 -6.97 -2.15 -0.89
C LEU A 41 -7.94 -2.58 0.21
N VAL A 42 -7.49 -3.42 1.15
CA VAL A 42 -8.29 -3.83 2.32
C VAL A 42 -8.54 -2.65 3.25
N LEU A 43 -7.56 -1.77 3.43
CA LEU A 43 -7.68 -0.60 4.32
C LEU A 43 -8.25 0.66 3.64
N LYS A 44 -8.47 0.64 2.32
CA LYS A 44 -8.77 1.85 1.53
C LYS A 44 -9.96 2.64 2.07
N ASP A 45 -11.02 1.94 2.46
CA ASP A 45 -12.26 2.58 2.92
C ASP A 45 -12.14 3.10 4.36
N THR A 46 -11.28 2.50 5.18
CA THR A 46 -11.14 2.82 6.61
C THR A 46 -9.91 3.68 6.93
N LYS A 47 -8.97 3.85 6.00
CA LYS A 47 -7.70 4.54 6.22
C LYS A 47 -7.86 5.99 6.68
N ALA A 48 -8.76 6.75 6.06
CA ALA A 48 -9.01 8.15 6.45
C ALA A 48 -9.52 8.24 7.91
N ALA A 49 -10.37 7.30 8.32
CA ALA A 49 -10.88 7.23 9.68
C ALA A 49 -9.77 6.84 10.67
N VAL A 50 -8.94 5.85 10.33
CA VAL A 50 -7.79 5.41 11.15
C VAL A 50 -6.80 6.55 11.37
N VAL A 51 -6.43 7.28 10.31
CA VAL A 51 -5.49 8.41 10.41
C VAL A 51 -6.07 9.53 11.27
N ALA A 52 -7.34 9.89 11.07
CA ALA A 52 -8.00 10.91 11.87
C ALA A 52 -8.08 10.52 13.36
N GLU A 53 -8.38 9.25 13.65
CA GLU A 53 -8.42 8.76 15.02
C GLU A 53 -7.03 8.70 15.65
N HIS A 54 -6.01 8.31 14.88
CA HIS A 54 -4.63 8.34 15.35
C HIS A 54 -4.19 9.76 15.72
N GLU A 55 -4.52 10.78 14.93
CA GLU A 55 -4.17 12.17 15.23
C GLU A 55 -4.86 12.66 16.51
N LYS A 56 -6.11 12.26 16.77
CA LYS A 56 -6.77 12.55 18.06
C LYS A 56 -6.08 11.86 19.24
N LEU A 57 -5.60 10.63 19.02
CA LEU A 57 -4.94 9.84 20.06
C LEU A 57 -3.53 10.34 20.39
N LYS A 58 -2.86 11.06 19.46
CA LYS A 58 -1.47 11.54 19.56
C LYS A 58 -1.15 12.48 20.74
N GLY A 59 -2.13 12.85 21.56
CA GLY A 59 -1.95 13.62 22.79
C GLY A 59 -2.63 13.02 24.03
N THR A 60 -3.21 11.82 23.90
CA THR A 60 -3.94 11.16 24.98
C THR A 60 -3.21 9.89 25.43
N ASN A 61 -3.27 9.56 26.72
CA ASN A 61 -2.70 8.33 27.26
C ASN A 61 -3.54 7.07 26.95
N LEU A 62 -4.32 7.12 25.87
CA LEU A 62 -5.23 6.06 25.46
C LEU A 62 -4.48 5.02 24.61
N PRO A 63 -4.75 3.72 24.80
CA PRO A 63 -4.08 2.65 24.07
C PRO A 63 -4.57 2.59 22.61
N ALA A 64 -3.85 3.27 21.72
CA ALA A 64 -4.15 3.30 20.27
C ALA A 64 -4.21 1.89 19.65
N ALA A 65 -3.42 0.94 20.16
CA ALA A 65 -3.40 -0.44 19.71
C ALA A 65 -4.72 -1.21 19.94
N LEU A 66 -5.60 -0.74 20.82
CA LEU A 66 -6.92 -1.34 21.04
C LEU A 66 -8.03 -0.69 20.19
N LEU A 67 -7.88 0.61 19.89
CA LEU A 67 -8.89 1.40 19.21
C LEU A 67 -8.74 1.37 17.68
N LEU A 68 -7.52 1.48 17.17
CA LEU A 68 -7.28 1.56 15.73
C LEU A 68 -7.67 0.28 14.96
N PRO A 69 -7.54 -0.95 15.49
CA PRO A 69 -8.10 -2.15 14.85
C PRO A 69 -9.63 -2.15 14.74
N GLN A 70 -10.32 -1.55 15.72
CA GLN A 70 -11.78 -1.43 15.69
C GLN A 70 -12.23 -0.46 14.60
N VAL A 71 -11.50 0.65 14.44
CA VAL A 71 -11.76 1.66 13.40
C VAL A 71 -11.40 1.13 12.01
N SER A 72 -10.33 0.35 11.89
CA SER A 72 -9.94 -0.23 10.60
C SER A 72 -10.84 -1.38 10.16
N GLY A 73 -11.59 -2.01 11.08
CA GLY A 73 -12.37 -3.21 10.82
C GLY A 73 -11.53 -4.48 10.63
N HIS A 74 -10.23 -4.39 10.89
CA HIS A 74 -9.25 -5.44 10.65
C HIS A 74 -8.27 -5.55 11.83
N SER A 75 -7.62 -6.70 11.97
CA SER A 75 -6.56 -6.91 12.99
C SER A 75 -5.30 -6.08 12.73
N PHE A 76 -5.24 -5.36 11.62
CA PHE A 76 -4.15 -4.48 11.22
C PHE A 76 -4.70 -3.14 10.76
N TYR A 77 -3.84 -2.11 10.78
CA TYR A 77 -4.19 -0.76 10.42
C TYR A 77 -2.94 -0.01 9.91
N ASN A 78 -3.14 1.08 9.18
CA ASN A 78 -2.06 1.95 8.72
C ASN A 78 -2.33 3.38 9.18
N THR A 79 -1.35 3.95 9.87
CA THR A 79 -1.40 5.27 10.50
C THR A 79 -0.72 6.36 9.65
N SER A 80 0.03 5.93 8.63
CA SER A 80 0.71 6.81 7.70
C SER A 80 -0.31 7.46 6.75
N PRO A 81 -0.16 8.77 6.47
CA PRO A 81 -0.99 9.46 5.48
C PRO A 81 -0.65 9.07 4.04
N PHE A 82 0.41 8.29 3.83
CA PHE A 82 0.88 7.92 2.50
C PHE A 82 0.19 6.66 1.99
N ASP A 83 -0.26 6.71 0.74
CA ASP A 83 -0.71 5.56 -0.05
C ASP A 83 0.31 5.28 -1.16
N LEU A 84 0.35 4.07 -1.74
CA LEU A 84 1.24 3.75 -2.87
C LEU A 84 1.04 4.72 -4.04
N ASN A 85 -0.18 5.21 -4.25
CA ASN A 85 -0.46 6.24 -5.26
C ASN A 85 0.17 7.60 -4.90
N ARG A 86 0.18 7.97 -3.61
CA ARG A 86 0.80 9.22 -3.14
C ARG A 86 2.32 9.12 -3.19
N LEU A 87 2.88 7.98 -2.76
CA LEU A 87 4.31 7.69 -2.84
C LEU A 87 4.81 7.65 -4.28
N ALA A 88 4.04 7.10 -5.21
CA ALA A 88 4.41 7.11 -6.63
C ALA A 88 4.37 8.53 -7.24
N ALA A 89 3.58 9.44 -6.65
CA ALA A 89 3.46 10.83 -7.10
C ALA A 89 4.47 11.78 -6.44
N ASP A 90 5.15 11.33 -5.38
CA ASP A 90 6.10 12.12 -4.61
C ASP A 90 7.52 11.52 -4.75
N PRO A 91 8.37 12.10 -5.62
CA PRO A 91 9.73 11.61 -5.82
C PRO A 91 10.68 11.91 -4.65
N GLU A 92 10.31 12.80 -3.72
CA GLU A 92 11.20 13.28 -2.65
C GLU A 92 10.76 12.88 -1.24
N GLY A 93 9.48 12.55 -1.02
CA GLY A 93 8.96 11.93 0.20
C GLY A 93 8.37 12.88 1.24
#